data_AF-A0A949Z032-F1
#
_entry.id   AF-A0A949Z032-F1
#
_cell.length_a   1.000
_cell.length_b   1.000
_cell.length_c   1.000
_cell.angle_alpha   90.00
_cell.angle_beta   90.00
_cell.angle_gamma   90.00
#
_symmetry.space_group_name_H-M   'P 1'
#
loop_
_entity.id
_entity.type
_entity.pdbx_description
1 polymer ?
#
loop_
_entity_poly.entity_id
_entity_poly.type
_entity_poly.pdbx_seq_one_letter_code
_entity_poly.pdbx_strand_id
1 'polypeptide(L)'
;EGLEELSKHCFDYAVIDEVHHAQAPSYRKVLARLNASFVLGLTATPERTDGVDAVALFDDILAWQATIGDGINEGSLVPFHYVGLKDDVDFQQIPWRNGHFDIAVLEQRVENSARMAKLWMAWRMHFGSRTIVFCCSQRHALFTRNWLRDRGVKAAAVFAGTGSDPRGESLRALVSGKLDAICAVDLFNEGVDLPDVDRVVMLRPTESKIVFLQQLGRGLRAAENKSRLIIIDFIGTPAIRTSDHSSPLIARRRMQ
;
A
#
# COMPACT_ATOMS: atom_id res chain seq x y z
N GLU A 1 29.53 16.75 -3.56
CA GLU A 1 29.74 16.15 -4.88
C GLU A 1 28.48 16.13 -5.76
N GLY A 2 27.57 15.15 -5.72
CA GLY A 2 26.44 15.09 -6.67
C GLY A 2 25.51 16.31 -6.69
N LEU A 3 25.23 16.91 -5.53
CA LEU A 3 24.43 18.14 -5.42
C LEU A 3 25.13 19.39 -5.99
N GLU A 4 26.46 19.44 -5.91
CA GLU A 4 27.23 20.57 -6.45
C GLU A 4 27.31 20.46 -7.97
N GLU A 5 27.45 19.25 -8.49
CA GLU A 5 27.38 18.99 -9.93
C GLU A 5 26.02 19.39 -10.49
N LEU A 6 24.92 18.99 -9.82
CA LEU A 6 23.56 19.37 -10.21
C LEU A 6 23.39 20.89 -10.38
N SER A 7 23.97 21.68 -9.46
CA SER A 7 23.86 23.15 -9.47
C SER A 7 24.65 23.84 -10.59
N LYS A 8 25.60 23.13 -11.23
CA LYS A 8 26.38 23.67 -12.37
C LYS A 8 25.62 23.54 -13.69
N HIS A 9 24.57 22.72 -13.73
CA HIS A 9 23.77 22.49 -14.92
C HIS A 9 22.48 23.32 -14.89
N CYS A 10 22.10 23.82 -16.06
CA CYS A 10 20.78 24.40 -16.29
C CYS A 10 19.98 23.41 -17.13
N PHE A 11 18.76 23.11 -16.71
CA PHE A 11 17.85 22.22 -17.42
C PHE A 11 16.69 23.02 -18.01
N ASP A 12 16.26 22.68 -19.23
CA ASP A 12 15.05 23.27 -19.79
C ASP A 12 13.80 22.81 -19.00
N TYR A 13 13.79 21.54 -18.59
CA TYR A 13 12.75 20.99 -17.74
C TYR A 13 13.27 19.92 -16.78
N ALA A 14 12.57 19.74 -15.66
CA ALA A 14 12.79 18.66 -14.70
C ALA A 14 11.46 17.96 -14.37
N VAL A 15 11.48 16.64 -14.30
CA VAL A 15 10.34 15.83 -13.82
C VAL A 15 10.74 15.20 -12.50
N ILE A 16 9.86 15.36 -11.53
CA ILE A 16 10.07 14.92 -10.15
C ILE A 16 8.98 13.91 -9.85
N ASP A 17 9.37 12.64 -9.68
CA ASP A 17 8.44 11.58 -9.31
C ASP A 17 8.33 11.43 -7.79
N GLU A 18 7.18 10.95 -7.33
CA GLU A 18 6.82 10.77 -5.93
C GLU A 18 7.09 12.03 -5.07
N VAL A 19 6.64 13.19 -5.57
CA VAL A 19 6.80 14.51 -4.94
C VAL A 19 6.29 14.56 -3.51
N HIS A 20 5.38 13.66 -3.11
CA HIS A 20 4.96 13.57 -1.72
C HIS A 20 6.15 13.29 -0.75
N HIS A 21 7.32 12.85 -1.22
CA HIS A 21 8.57 12.74 -0.46
C HIS A 21 9.39 14.04 -0.36
N ALA A 22 8.99 15.12 -1.05
CA ALA A 22 9.78 16.32 -1.21
C ALA A 22 10.11 17.09 0.08
N GLN A 23 9.40 16.80 1.17
CA GLN A 23 9.68 17.35 2.49
C GLN A 23 10.83 16.64 3.23
N ALA A 24 11.27 15.47 2.77
CA ALA A 24 12.43 14.80 3.34
C ALA A 24 13.66 15.72 3.24
N PRO A 25 14.49 15.84 4.29
CA PRO A 25 15.64 16.74 4.28
C PRO A 25 16.61 16.51 3.13
N SER A 26 16.72 15.27 2.66
CA SER A 26 17.47 14.90 1.45
C SER A 26 16.85 15.49 0.18
N TYR A 27 15.53 15.38 0.02
CA TYR A 27 14.80 15.83 -1.15
C TYR A 27 14.76 17.36 -1.25
N ARG A 28 14.52 18.06 -0.14
CA ARG A 28 14.60 19.53 -0.08
C ARG A 28 15.97 20.06 -0.54
N LYS A 29 17.07 19.35 -0.22
CA LYS A 29 18.42 19.74 -0.66
C LYS A 29 18.61 19.62 -2.17
N VAL A 30 17.94 18.65 -2.81
CA VAL A 30 17.94 18.48 -4.27
C VAL A 30 17.13 19.61 -4.90
N LEU A 31 15.90 19.84 -4.45
CA LEU A 31 15.03 20.90 -4.99
C LEU A 31 15.68 22.29 -4.88
N ALA A 32 16.30 22.60 -3.74
CA ALA A 32 16.97 23.88 -3.52
C ALA A 32 18.19 24.13 -4.43
N ARG A 33 18.70 23.10 -5.11
CA ARG A 33 19.87 23.18 -6.02
C ARG A 33 19.51 22.87 -7.47
N LEU A 34 18.27 22.47 -7.74
CA LEU A 34 17.78 22.18 -9.07
C LEU A 34 17.56 23.50 -9.81
N ASN A 35 18.31 23.71 -10.88
CA ASN A 35 18.15 24.87 -11.75
C ASN A 35 17.46 24.44 -13.05
N ALA A 36 16.13 24.56 -13.09
CA ALA A 36 15.32 24.20 -14.25
C ALA A 36 14.32 25.30 -14.59
N SER A 37 14.10 25.57 -15.89
CA SER A 37 13.13 26.58 -16.34
C SER A 37 11.68 26.13 -16.14
N PHE A 38 11.43 24.82 -16.13
CA PHE A 38 10.14 24.22 -15.85
C PHE A 38 10.29 22.99 -14.95
N VAL A 39 9.39 22.79 -13.99
CA VAL A 39 9.42 21.63 -13.10
C VAL A 39 8.03 21.01 -13.03
N LEU A 40 7.93 19.73 -13.40
CA LEU A 40 6.72 18.93 -13.29
C LEU A 40 6.82 17.98 -12.10
N GLY A 41 5.90 18.10 -11.16
CA GLY A 41 5.75 17.18 -10.05
C GLY A 41 4.71 16.09 -10.32
N LEU A 42 5.05 14.83 -10.07
CA LEU A 42 4.15 13.68 -10.16
C LEU A 42 3.96 13.05 -8.77
N THR A 43 2.71 12.76 -8.41
CA THR A 43 2.39 12.04 -7.18
C THR A 43 1.02 11.39 -7.29
N ALA A 44 0.89 10.15 -6.80
CA ALA A 44 -0.42 9.50 -6.63
C ALA A 44 -1.16 10.00 -5.38
N THR A 45 -0.49 10.72 -4.49
CA THR A 45 -1.00 11.16 -3.19
C THR A 45 -0.61 12.62 -2.94
N PRO A 46 -1.38 13.58 -3.47
CA PRO A 46 -1.10 15.01 -3.25
C PRO A 46 -1.36 15.42 -1.79
N GLU A 47 -2.46 14.94 -1.21
CA GLU A 47 -2.83 15.20 0.18
C GLU A 47 -2.01 14.34 1.16
N ARG A 48 -1.37 14.98 2.15
CA ARG A 48 -0.70 14.32 3.27
C ARG A 48 -1.43 14.58 4.60
N THR A 49 -1.33 13.62 5.51
CA THR A 49 -1.84 13.72 6.89
C THR A 49 -1.12 14.74 7.77
N ASP A 50 0.03 15.27 7.35
CA ASP A 50 0.76 16.33 8.08
C ASP A 50 0.41 17.76 7.63
N GLY A 51 -0.61 17.91 6.77
CA GLY A 51 -1.24 19.20 6.45
C GLY A 51 -0.47 20.08 5.47
N VAL A 52 0.64 19.61 4.90
CA VAL A 52 1.37 20.33 3.84
C VAL A 52 1.22 19.54 2.52
N ASP A 53 0.41 20.09 1.63
CA ASP A 53 0.15 19.52 0.30
C ASP A 53 1.43 19.54 -0.55
N ALA A 54 1.66 18.48 -1.33
CA ALA A 54 2.72 18.45 -2.35
C ALA A 54 2.58 19.62 -3.33
N VAL A 55 1.36 20.08 -3.57
CA VAL A 55 1.02 21.20 -4.47
C VAL A 55 1.59 22.54 -3.99
N ALA A 56 1.78 22.72 -2.68
CA ALA A 56 2.39 23.93 -2.12
C ALA A 56 3.87 24.12 -2.50
N LEU A 57 4.54 23.07 -2.97
CA LEU A 57 5.91 23.15 -3.48
C LEU A 57 5.97 23.66 -4.94
N PHE A 58 4.83 23.79 -5.59
CA PHE A 58 4.68 24.14 -7.00
C PHE A 58 3.74 25.34 -7.16
N ASP A 59 3.87 26.33 -6.26
CA ASP A 59 3.10 27.58 -6.26
C ASP A 59 1.56 27.37 -6.25
N ASP A 60 1.12 26.28 -5.61
CA ASP A 60 -0.27 25.83 -5.59
C ASP A 60 -0.87 25.53 -6.98
N ILE A 61 -0.02 25.28 -7.98
CA ILE A 61 -0.43 24.97 -9.37
C ILE A 61 -0.64 23.46 -9.52
N LEU A 62 -1.91 23.05 -9.61
CA LEU A 62 -2.30 21.70 -10.02
C LEU A 62 -2.53 21.65 -11.53
N ALA A 63 -1.57 21.07 -12.26
CA ALA A 63 -1.67 20.97 -13.72
C ALA A 63 -2.76 19.99 -14.20
N TRP A 64 -2.88 18.83 -13.54
CA TRP A 64 -3.87 17.81 -13.84
C TRP A 64 -4.08 16.87 -12.66
N GLN A 65 -5.28 16.30 -12.54
CA GLN A 65 -5.59 15.25 -11.56
C GLN A 65 -6.44 14.18 -12.22
N ALA A 66 -6.07 12.92 -12.02
CA ALA A 66 -6.85 11.75 -12.41
C ALA A 66 -7.16 10.91 -11.16
N THR A 67 -8.40 10.43 -11.08
CA THR A 67 -8.87 9.58 -9.99
C THR A 67 -8.73 8.10 -10.37
N ILE A 68 -8.85 7.21 -9.37
CA ILE A 68 -8.99 5.77 -9.62
C ILE A 68 -10.20 5.49 -10.53
N GLY A 69 -11.29 6.25 -10.37
CA GLY A 69 -12.48 6.13 -11.20
C GLY A 69 -12.19 6.44 -12.67
N ASP A 70 -11.39 7.47 -12.94
CA ASP A 70 -10.97 7.81 -14.31
C ASP A 70 -10.15 6.67 -14.91
N GLY A 71 -9.18 6.13 -14.17
CA GLY A 71 -8.37 4.99 -14.59
C GLY A 71 -9.19 3.73 -14.87
N ILE A 72 -10.27 3.49 -14.11
CA ILE A 72 -11.21 2.38 -14.36
C ILE A 72 -12.02 2.64 -15.64
N ASN A 73 -12.53 3.86 -15.81
CA ASN A 73 -13.38 4.22 -16.95
C ASN A 73 -12.62 4.14 -18.29
N GLU A 74 -11.33 4.47 -18.31
CA GLU A 74 -10.49 4.38 -19.51
C GLU A 74 -9.85 3.00 -19.73
N GLY A 75 -10.03 2.06 -18.78
CA GLY A 75 -9.51 0.69 -18.88
C GLY A 75 -8.04 0.50 -18.48
N SER A 76 -7.36 1.54 -17.99
CA SER A 76 -6.01 1.46 -17.41
C SER A 76 -5.99 0.68 -16.08
N LEU A 77 -7.10 0.72 -15.34
CA LEU A 77 -7.32 0.03 -14.08
C LEU A 77 -8.56 -0.88 -14.14
N VAL A 78 -8.59 -1.91 -13.32
CA VAL A 78 -9.78 -2.74 -13.09
C VAL A 78 -10.56 -2.26 -11.87
N PRO A 79 -11.89 -2.45 -11.81
CA PRO A 79 -12.65 -2.17 -10.60
C PRO A 79 -12.17 -3.03 -9.43
N PHE A 80 -12.43 -2.59 -8.21
CA PHE A 80 -12.14 -3.38 -7.00
C PHE A 80 -13.40 -3.73 -6.22
N HIS A 81 -13.32 -4.82 -5.47
CA HIS A 81 -14.34 -5.27 -4.54
C HIS A 81 -13.74 -5.31 -3.13
N TYR A 82 -14.22 -4.43 -2.26
CA TYR A 82 -13.72 -4.29 -0.89
C TYR A 82 -14.57 -5.09 0.10
N VAL A 83 -13.93 -5.99 0.84
CA VAL A 83 -14.51 -6.91 1.81
C VAL A 83 -13.95 -6.57 3.19
N GLY A 84 -14.73 -5.80 3.95
CA GLY A 84 -14.39 -5.45 5.33
C GLY A 84 -14.79 -6.56 6.30
N LEU A 85 -13.83 -7.13 7.00
CA LEU A 85 -14.03 -8.09 8.08
C LEU A 85 -13.87 -7.37 9.42
N LYS A 86 -14.84 -7.51 10.31
CA LYS A 86 -14.69 -7.01 11.68
C LYS A 86 -13.56 -7.75 12.38
N ASP A 87 -12.52 -7.02 12.79
CA ASP A 87 -11.43 -7.57 13.61
C ASP A 87 -11.87 -7.60 15.08
N ASP A 88 -11.57 -8.70 15.76
CA ASP A 88 -11.82 -8.83 17.20
C ASP A 88 -10.61 -8.38 18.03
N VAL A 89 -9.48 -8.07 17.37
CA VAL A 89 -8.29 -7.55 18.02
C VAL A 89 -8.53 -6.11 18.46
N ASP A 90 -8.45 -5.87 19.77
CA ASP A 90 -8.39 -4.53 20.33
C ASP A 90 -6.96 -3.97 20.22
N PHE A 91 -6.72 -3.19 19.17
CA PHE A 91 -5.44 -2.54 18.92
C PHE A 91 -5.13 -1.41 19.94
N GLN A 92 -6.11 -0.90 20.68
CA GLN A 92 -5.90 0.18 21.66
C GLN A 92 -5.05 -0.27 22.86
N GLN A 93 -5.04 -1.57 23.13
CA GLN A 93 -4.29 -2.17 24.24
C GLN A 93 -2.84 -2.51 23.86
N ILE A 94 -2.44 -2.29 22.61
CA ILE A 94 -1.09 -2.56 22.14
C ILE A 94 -0.26 -1.29 22.35
N PRO A 95 0.86 -1.36 23.11
CA PRO A 95 1.71 -0.19 23.33
C PRO A 95 2.18 0.42 22.02
N TRP A 96 2.15 1.75 21.92
CA TRP A 96 2.67 2.51 20.79
C TRP A 96 3.98 3.19 21.18
N ARG A 97 5.08 2.88 20.48
CA ARG A 97 6.42 3.36 20.77
C ARG A 97 7.12 3.76 19.47
N ASN A 98 7.76 4.93 19.45
CA ASN A 98 8.53 5.43 18.30
C ASN A 98 7.76 5.43 16.96
N GLY A 99 6.46 5.72 16.98
CA GLY A 99 5.66 5.82 15.76
C GLY A 99 5.11 4.50 15.22
N HIS A 100 5.26 3.39 15.96
CA HIS A 100 4.73 2.08 15.58
C HIS A 100 4.18 1.30 16.79
N PHE A 101 3.39 0.27 16.54
CA PHE A 101 2.99 -0.69 17.58
C PHE A 101 4.20 -1.49 18.11
N ASP A 102 4.12 -1.89 19.39
CA ASP A 102 4.99 -2.92 19.94
C ASP A 102 4.74 -4.24 19.23
N ILE A 103 5.66 -4.60 18.34
CA ILE A 103 5.53 -5.74 17.42
C ILE A 103 5.32 -7.05 18.19
N ALA A 104 5.98 -7.26 19.32
CA ALA A 104 5.87 -8.52 20.06
C ALA A 104 4.45 -8.72 20.60
N VAL A 105 3.85 -7.65 21.14
CA VAL A 105 2.46 -7.67 21.62
C VAL A 105 1.49 -7.78 20.45
N LEU A 106 1.73 -7.05 19.35
CA LEU A 106 0.89 -7.08 18.16
C LEU A 106 0.81 -8.50 17.59
N GLU A 107 1.94 -9.16 17.39
CA GLU A 107 2.01 -10.52 16.85
C GLU A 107 1.19 -11.52 17.68
N GLN A 108 1.28 -11.47 19.02
CA GLN A 108 0.48 -12.33 19.90
C GLN A 108 -1.04 -12.14 19.71
N ARG A 109 -1.47 -10.91 19.39
CA ARG A 109 -2.88 -10.59 19.17
C ARG A 109 -3.36 -10.99 17.77
N VAL A 110 -2.51 -10.84 16.75
CA VAL A 110 -2.90 -11.13 15.36
C VAL A 110 -2.80 -12.60 14.97
N GLU A 111 -1.95 -13.39 15.65
CA GLU A 111 -1.82 -14.84 15.49
C GLU A 111 -2.97 -15.60 16.21
N ASN A 112 -4.20 -15.16 15.98
CA ASN A 112 -5.41 -15.68 16.63
C ASN A 112 -6.17 -16.62 15.69
N SER A 113 -6.51 -17.82 16.18
CA SER A 113 -7.28 -18.82 15.43
C SER A 113 -8.65 -18.32 14.94
N ALA A 114 -9.35 -17.49 15.72
CA ALA A 114 -10.63 -16.91 15.33
C ALA A 114 -10.49 -15.92 14.16
N ARG A 115 -9.43 -15.09 14.18
CA ARG A 115 -9.11 -14.14 13.12
C ARG A 115 -8.78 -14.88 11.82
N MET A 116 -7.97 -15.94 11.91
CA MET A 116 -7.63 -16.77 10.76
C MET A 116 -8.85 -17.56 10.23
N ALA A 117 -9.79 -17.96 11.07
CA ALA A 117 -11.05 -18.59 10.64
C ALA A 117 -11.93 -17.62 9.82
N LYS A 118 -12.02 -16.34 10.24
CA LYS A 118 -12.69 -15.28 9.45
C LYS A 118 -11.99 -15.07 8.10
N LEU A 119 -10.66 -15.01 8.09
CA LEU A 119 -9.87 -14.92 6.86
C LEU A 119 -10.21 -16.11 5.94
N TRP A 120 -10.27 -17.33 6.48
CA TRP A 120 -10.59 -18.52 5.68
C TRP A 120 -11.95 -18.44 5.01
N MET A 121 -12.96 -17.98 5.75
CA MET A 121 -14.32 -17.85 5.24
C MET A 121 -14.35 -16.86 4.08
N ALA A 122 -13.71 -15.69 4.24
CA ALA A 122 -13.59 -14.69 3.19
C ALA A 122 -12.75 -15.20 2.01
N TRP A 123 -11.66 -15.93 2.26
CA TRP A 123 -10.79 -16.52 1.24
C TRP A 123 -11.54 -17.49 0.32
N ARG A 124 -12.47 -18.27 0.88
CA ARG A 124 -13.31 -19.22 0.12
C ARG A 124 -14.47 -18.53 -0.59
N MET A 125 -15.04 -17.49 0.00
CA MET A 125 -16.17 -16.75 -0.57
C MET A 125 -15.72 -15.83 -1.72
N HIS A 126 -14.52 -15.26 -1.60
CA HIS A 126 -13.96 -14.30 -2.55
C HIS A 126 -12.69 -14.87 -3.17
N PHE A 127 -12.88 -15.66 -4.24
CA PHE A 127 -11.80 -16.33 -4.94
C PHE A 127 -10.81 -15.34 -5.55
N GLY A 128 -9.52 -15.59 -5.34
CA GLY A 128 -8.40 -14.94 -6.02
C GLY A 128 -7.29 -15.97 -6.22
N SER A 129 -6.65 -15.90 -7.38
CA SER A 129 -5.63 -16.84 -7.85
C SER A 129 -4.21 -16.36 -7.60
N ARG A 130 -3.98 -15.05 -7.52
CA ARG A 130 -2.70 -14.43 -7.19
C ARG A 130 -2.91 -13.47 -6.02
N THR A 131 -2.64 -13.98 -4.82
CA THR A 131 -2.92 -13.25 -3.59
C THR A 131 -1.66 -12.64 -2.97
N ILE A 132 -1.72 -11.37 -2.57
CA ILE A 132 -0.75 -10.80 -1.62
C ILE A 132 -1.40 -10.63 -0.25
N VAL A 133 -0.74 -11.12 0.79
CA VAL A 133 -1.19 -11.00 2.19
C VAL A 133 -0.20 -10.13 2.96
N PHE A 134 -0.63 -8.95 3.38
CA PHE A 134 0.18 -8.04 4.17
C PHE A 134 0.12 -8.37 5.65
N CYS A 135 1.28 -8.69 6.20
CA CYS A 135 1.48 -9.10 7.58
C CYS A 135 2.23 -7.99 8.35
N CYS A 136 2.01 -7.91 9.66
CA CYS A 136 2.62 -6.86 10.49
C CYS A 136 4.10 -7.11 10.82
N SER A 137 4.60 -8.33 10.63
CA SER A 137 5.98 -8.70 10.94
C SER A 137 6.42 -9.96 10.18
N GLN A 138 7.73 -10.22 10.21
CA GLN A 138 8.32 -11.41 9.57
C GLN A 138 7.77 -12.70 10.19
N ARG A 139 7.61 -12.72 11.51
CA ARG A 139 7.04 -13.86 12.23
C ARG A 139 5.59 -14.10 11.84
N HIS A 140 4.81 -13.03 11.75
CA HIS A 140 3.42 -13.12 11.31
C HIS A 140 3.30 -13.57 9.84
N ALA A 141 4.21 -13.14 8.96
CA ALA A 141 4.27 -13.62 7.57
C ALA A 141 4.57 -15.13 7.49
N LEU A 142 5.50 -15.63 8.29
CA LEU A 142 5.82 -17.06 8.40
C LEU A 142 4.63 -17.86 8.96
N PHE A 143 4.02 -17.38 10.04
CA PHE A 143 2.82 -17.99 10.63
C PHE A 143 1.70 -18.10 9.59
N THR A 144 1.38 -17.01 8.91
CA THR A 144 0.30 -16.94 7.92
C THR A 144 0.56 -17.87 6.74
N ARG A 145 1.80 -17.89 6.22
CA ARG A 145 2.21 -18.81 5.17
C ARG A 145 1.99 -20.26 5.58
N ASN A 146 2.46 -20.65 6.76
CA ASN A 146 2.33 -22.03 7.23
C ASN A 146 0.85 -22.41 7.41
N TRP A 147 0.07 -21.53 8.05
CA TRP A 147 -1.36 -21.73 8.26
C TRP A 147 -2.14 -21.91 6.94
N LEU A 148 -1.77 -21.17 5.89
CA LEU A 148 -2.33 -21.28 4.54
C LEU A 148 -1.89 -22.60 3.86
N ARG A 149 -0.61 -22.97 3.98
CA ARG A 149 -0.07 -24.25 3.45
C ARG A 149 -0.76 -25.47 4.05
N ASP A 150 -1.06 -25.44 5.35
CA ASP A 150 -1.80 -26.51 6.04
C ASP A 150 -3.22 -26.71 5.48
N ARG A 151 -3.72 -25.76 4.69
CA ARG A 151 -5.02 -25.80 4.01
C ARG A 151 -4.90 -25.97 2.49
N GLY A 152 -3.73 -26.36 2.01
CA GLY A 152 -3.46 -26.65 0.60
C GLY A 152 -3.18 -25.42 -0.28
N VAL A 153 -3.01 -24.23 0.30
CA VAL A 153 -2.63 -23.03 -0.46
C VAL A 153 -1.12 -23.04 -0.72
N LYS A 154 -0.71 -22.87 -1.97
CA LYS A 154 0.71 -22.72 -2.35
C LYS A 154 1.17 -21.31 -1.99
N ALA A 155 1.64 -21.14 -0.75
CA ALA A 155 2.06 -19.85 -0.23
C ALA A 155 3.59 -19.74 -0.06
N ALA A 156 4.14 -18.54 -0.20
CA ALA A 156 5.50 -18.17 0.23
C ALA A 156 5.44 -17.00 1.23
N ALA A 157 6.49 -16.83 2.04
CA ALA A 157 6.66 -15.68 2.93
C ALA A 157 7.87 -14.86 2.49
N VAL A 158 7.65 -13.58 2.14
CA VAL A 158 8.69 -12.72 1.57
C VAL A 158 8.88 -11.47 2.44
N PHE A 159 10.08 -11.29 2.96
CA PHE A 159 10.47 -10.14 3.80
C PHE A 159 11.99 -9.95 3.82
N ALA A 160 12.47 -8.86 4.42
CA ALA A 160 13.90 -8.62 4.57
C ALA A 160 14.48 -9.42 5.73
N GLY A 161 15.55 -10.19 5.50
CA GLY A 161 16.27 -10.91 6.56
C GLY A 161 16.24 -12.44 6.42
N THR A 162 16.72 -13.12 7.45
CA THR A 162 16.85 -14.57 7.48
C THR A 162 15.49 -15.26 7.58
N GLY A 163 15.33 -16.40 6.90
CA GLY A 163 14.08 -17.18 6.92
C GLY A 163 13.03 -16.76 5.90
N SER A 164 13.25 -15.69 5.11
CA SER A 164 12.41 -15.35 3.96
C SER A 164 12.56 -16.39 2.85
N ASP A 165 11.46 -16.72 2.18
CA ASP A 165 11.50 -17.40 0.89
C ASP A 165 12.16 -16.47 -0.16
N PRO A 166 12.82 -16.98 -1.22
CA PRO A 166 13.52 -16.15 -2.18
C PRO A 166 12.57 -15.20 -2.92
N ARG A 167 12.75 -13.88 -2.74
CA ARG A 167 11.85 -12.84 -3.27
C ARG A 167 11.62 -12.99 -4.77
N GLY A 168 12.69 -13.01 -5.56
CA GLY A 168 12.59 -13.04 -7.03
C GLY A 168 11.89 -14.30 -7.55
N GLU A 169 12.18 -15.47 -6.96
CA GLU A 169 11.53 -16.73 -7.35
C GLU A 169 10.07 -16.76 -6.93
N SER A 170 9.75 -16.31 -5.72
CA SER A 170 8.39 -16.25 -5.20
C SER A 170 7.51 -15.34 -6.06
N LEU A 171 8.03 -14.17 -6.44
CA LEU A 171 7.32 -13.24 -7.33
C LEU A 171 7.05 -13.86 -8.71
N ARG A 172 8.05 -14.48 -9.33
CA ARG A 172 7.86 -15.19 -10.61
C ARG A 172 6.89 -16.37 -10.49
N ALA A 173 6.94 -17.09 -9.37
CA ALA A 173 6.04 -18.21 -9.10
C ALA A 173 4.59 -17.73 -8.89
N LEU A 174 4.38 -16.58 -8.27
CA LEU A 174 3.04 -15.97 -8.14
C LEU A 174 2.49 -15.54 -9.50
N VAL A 175 3.27 -14.80 -10.30
CA VAL A 175 2.87 -14.35 -11.64
C VAL A 175 2.52 -15.54 -12.54
N SER A 176 3.35 -16.59 -12.54
CA SER A 176 3.10 -17.82 -13.31
C SER A 176 2.00 -18.73 -12.75
N GLY A 177 1.39 -18.41 -11.61
CA GLY A 177 0.36 -19.24 -10.97
C GLY A 177 0.88 -20.54 -10.31
N LYS A 178 2.21 -20.65 -10.12
CA LYS A 178 2.83 -21.73 -9.33
C LYS A 178 2.63 -21.53 -7.83
N LEU A 179 2.53 -20.27 -7.39
CA LEU A 179 2.07 -19.89 -6.05
C LEU A 179 0.70 -19.24 -6.16
N ASP A 180 -0.14 -19.51 -5.17
CA ASP A 180 -1.44 -18.88 -5.00
C ASP A 180 -1.33 -17.60 -4.14
N ALA A 181 -0.31 -17.54 -3.27
CA ALA A 181 -0.17 -16.47 -2.29
C ALA A 181 1.27 -16.11 -1.93
N ILE A 182 1.52 -14.83 -1.65
CA ILE A 182 2.72 -14.35 -0.95
C ILE A 182 2.28 -13.62 0.32
N CYS A 183 2.76 -14.09 1.47
CA CYS A 183 2.65 -13.41 2.76
C CYS A 183 3.86 -12.48 2.90
N ALA A 184 3.65 -11.17 2.91
CA ALA A 184 4.72 -10.20 2.94
C ALA A 184 4.56 -9.21 4.08
N VAL A 185 5.68 -8.71 4.60
CA VAL A 185 5.67 -7.55 5.50
C VAL A 185 5.56 -6.30 4.66
N ASP A 186 6.51 -6.12 3.73
CA ASP A 186 6.51 -5.05 2.74
C ASP A 186 7.04 -5.60 1.41
N LEU A 187 6.16 -5.68 0.39
CA LEU A 187 6.52 -6.19 -0.94
C LEU A 187 6.48 -5.11 -2.03
N PHE A 188 5.60 -4.11 -1.84
CA PHE A 188 5.29 -3.06 -2.81
C PHE A 188 6.08 -1.77 -2.57
N ASN A 189 7.34 -1.90 -2.18
CA ASN A 189 8.28 -0.78 -2.26
C ASN A 189 8.59 -0.48 -3.73
N GLU A 190 9.15 0.70 -4.01
CA GLU A 190 9.52 1.17 -5.35
C GLU A 190 10.13 0.04 -6.21
N GLY A 191 9.54 -0.21 -7.38
CA GLY A 191 10.05 -1.15 -8.39
C GLY A 191 9.36 -2.52 -8.48
N VAL A 192 8.40 -2.87 -7.62
CA VAL A 192 7.58 -4.09 -7.81
C VAL A 192 6.26 -3.73 -8.48
N ASP A 193 6.02 -4.31 -9.67
CA ASP A 193 4.78 -4.20 -10.42
C ASP A 193 4.20 -5.60 -10.66
N LEU A 194 2.96 -5.83 -10.20
CA LEU A 194 2.31 -7.14 -10.21
C LEU A 194 0.87 -7.00 -10.72
N PRO A 195 0.68 -6.69 -12.02
CA PRO A 195 -0.64 -6.44 -12.58
C PRO A 195 -1.55 -7.68 -12.47
N ASP A 196 -1.00 -8.90 -12.45
CA ASP A 196 -1.77 -10.14 -12.34
C ASP A 196 -2.32 -10.43 -10.94
N VAL A 197 -1.95 -9.65 -9.91
CA VAL A 197 -2.52 -9.82 -8.55
C VAL A 197 -4.00 -9.48 -8.59
N ASP A 198 -4.84 -10.46 -8.23
CA ASP A 198 -6.30 -10.36 -8.25
C ASP A 198 -6.92 -10.35 -6.85
N ARG A 199 -6.12 -10.59 -5.80
CA ARG A 199 -6.55 -10.45 -4.41
C ARG A 199 -5.45 -9.89 -3.52
N VAL A 200 -5.83 -8.96 -2.65
CA VAL A 200 -5.00 -8.39 -1.60
C VAL A 200 -5.69 -8.61 -0.26
N VAL A 201 -4.94 -9.09 0.73
CA VAL A 201 -5.42 -9.28 2.10
C VAL A 201 -4.62 -8.40 3.03
N MET A 202 -5.29 -7.48 3.74
CA MET A 202 -4.70 -6.68 4.79
C MET A 202 -4.88 -7.40 6.13
N LEU A 203 -3.83 -8.13 6.53
CA LEU A 203 -3.81 -8.86 7.80
C LEU A 203 -3.05 -8.08 8.89
N ARG A 204 -2.60 -6.86 8.60
CA ARG A 204 -2.02 -5.91 9.57
C ARG A 204 -2.95 -4.71 9.76
N PRO A 205 -2.93 -4.04 10.92
CA PRO A 205 -3.58 -2.75 11.04
C PRO A 205 -3.00 -1.78 10.00
N THR A 206 -3.86 -1.13 9.22
CA THR A 206 -3.45 -0.14 8.24
C THR A 206 -3.10 1.16 8.94
N GLU A 207 -1.81 1.40 9.17
CA GLU A 207 -1.32 2.61 9.84
C GLU A 207 -1.39 3.86 8.95
N SER A 208 -1.39 3.70 7.62
CA SER A 208 -1.44 4.81 6.66
C SER A 208 -2.32 4.50 5.45
N LYS A 209 -3.41 5.28 5.28
CA LYS A 209 -4.28 5.23 4.10
C LYS A 209 -3.55 5.58 2.79
N ILE A 210 -2.55 6.44 2.88
CA ILE A 210 -1.75 6.91 1.74
C ILE A 210 -0.90 5.76 1.19
N VAL A 211 -0.14 5.09 2.05
CA VAL A 211 0.66 3.92 1.67
C VAL A 211 -0.24 2.80 1.18
N PHE A 212 -1.39 2.58 1.82
CA PHE A 212 -2.40 1.62 1.38
C PHE A 212 -2.88 1.89 -0.05
N LEU A 213 -3.25 3.12 -0.40
CA LEU A 213 -3.72 3.48 -1.73
C LEU A 213 -2.62 3.32 -2.80
N GLN A 214 -1.38 3.71 -2.50
CA GLN A 214 -0.25 3.51 -3.40
C GLN A 214 0.01 2.03 -3.67
N GLN A 215 -0.04 1.19 -2.62
CA GLN A 215 0.13 -0.26 -2.75
C GLN A 215 -1.02 -0.91 -3.52
N LEU A 216 -2.27 -0.44 -3.31
CA LEU A 216 -3.43 -0.89 -4.07
C LEU A 216 -3.35 -0.49 -5.54
N GLY A 217 -2.86 0.71 -5.88
CA GLY A 217 -2.76 1.19 -7.26
C GLY A 217 -2.00 0.21 -8.16
N ARG A 218 -0.94 -0.42 -7.64
CA ARG A 218 -0.18 -1.46 -8.35
C ARG A 218 -1.02 -2.71 -8.60
N GLY A 219 -1.84 -3.09 -7.62
CA GLY A 219 -2.81 -4.17 -7.75
C GLY A 219 -4.07 -3.81 -8.55
N LEU A 220 -4.32 -2.55 -8.89
CA LEU A 220 -5.47 -2.14 -9.70
C LEU A 220 -5.18 -2.15 -11.20
N ARG A 221 -3.91 -2.23 -11.61
CA ARG A 221 -3.53 -2.27 -13.03
C ARG A 221 -4.28 -3.38 -13.78
N ALA A 222 -4.73 -3.05 -14.98
CA ALA A 222 -5.31 -4.02 -15.89
C ALA A 222 -4.28 -5.10 -16.26
N ALA A 223 -4.76 -6.33 -16.37
CA ALA A 223 -3.99 -7.49 -16.76
C ALA A 223 -4.88 -8.45 -17.57
N GLU A 224 -4.26 -9.31 -18.36
CA GLU A 224 -5.00 -10.31 -19.13
C GLU A 224 -5.81 -11.21 -18.18
N ASN A 225 -7.09 -11.41 -18.49
CA ASN A 225 -8.03 -12.20 -17.68
C ASN A 225 -8.33 -11.68 -16.26
N LYS A 226 -7.92 -10.46 -15.92
CA LYS A 226 -8.25 -9.82 -14.63
C LYS A 226 -9.44 -8.88 -14.80
N SER A 227 -10.58 -9.25 -14.21
CA SER A 227 -11.81 -8.45 -14.25
C SER A 227 -11.95 -7.48 -13.07
N ARG A 228 -11.30 -7.79 -11.94
CA ARG A 228 -11.34 -6.96 -10.72
C ARG A 228 -10.21 -7.32 -9.75
N LEU A 229 -9.93 -6.40 -8.83
CA LEU A 229 -9.12 -6.66 -7.64
C LEU A 229 -10.03 -6.91 -6.42
N ILE A 230 -9.80 -7.99 -5.67
CA ILE A 230 -10.49 -8.22 -4.40
C ILE A 230 -9.61 -7.73 -3.26
N ILE A 231 -10.15 -6.92 -2.37
CA ILE A 231 -9.46 -6.43 -1.17
C ILE A 231 -10.18 -7.00 0.04
N ILE A 232 -9.50 -7.81 0.85
CA ILE A 232 -9.98 -8.30 2.14
C ILE A 232 -9.25 -7.52 3.23
N ASP A 233 -9.98 -6.80 4.07
CA ASP A 233 -9.39 -5.93 5.09
C ASP A 233 -9.98 -6.22 6.46
N PHE A 234 -9.10 -6.41 7.46
CA PHE A 234 -9.50 -6.58 8.84
C PHE A 234 -9.64 -5.21 9.51
N ILE A 235 -10.88 -4.77 9.63
CA ILE A 235 -11.25 -3.48 10.21
C ILE A 235 -11.42 -3.66 11.72
N GLY A 236 -10.38 -3.30 12.47
CA GLY A 236 -10.46 -3.15 13.92
C GLY A 236 -11.08 -1.82 14.33
N THR A 237 -11.43 -1.68 15.61
CA THR A 237 -11.70 -0.38 16.19
C THR A 237 -10.41 0.44 16.11
N PRO A 238 -10.38 1.58 15.40
CA PRO A 238 -9.18 2.39 15.37
C PRO A 238 -8.81 2.79 16.80
N ALA A 239 -7.51 2.86 17.09
CA ALA A 239 -7.04 3.72 18.17
C ALA A 239 -7.37 5.15 17.75
N ILE A 240 -8.62 5.58 17.99
CA ILE A 240 -9.02 6.97 17.82
C ILE A 240 -8.22 7.73 18.87
N ARG A 241 -7.08 8.28 18.43
CA ARG A 241 -6.45 9.41 19.09
C ARG A 241 -6.59 10.56 18.12
N THR A 242 -7.65 11.32 18.36
CA THR A 242 -8.01 12.54 17.66
C THR A 242 -6.82 13.49 17.55
N SER A 243 -6.31 13.62 16.33
CA SER A 243 -5.99 14.93 15.76
C SER A 243 -6.25 14.98 14.25
N ASP A 244 -7.14 14.15 13.70
CA ASP A 244 -7.45 14.18 12.27
C ASP A 244 -8.95 13.94 12.02
N HIS A 245 -9.67 15.03 11.78
CA HIS A 245 -10.98 15.01 11.14
C HIS A 245 -10.81 14.76 9.64
N SER A 246 -10.85 13.49 9.22
CA SER A 246 -11.20 13.16 7.83
C SER A 246 -12.40 12.22 7.81
N SER A 247 -13.58 12.81 7.98
CA SER A 247 -14.86 12.18 7.65
C SER A 247 -14.89 11.84 6.16
N PRO A 248 -15.53 10.74 5.72
CA PRO A 248 -15.80 10.52 4.31
C PRO A 248 -16.76 11.60 3.81
N LEU A 249 -16.28 12.51 2.96
CA LEU A 249 -17.13 13.44 2.23
C LEU A 249 -17.91 12.65 1.15
N ILE A 250 -19.13 12.22 1.48
CA ILE A 250 -20.20 12.08 0.49
C ILE A 250 -20.79 13.47 0.29
N ALA A 251 -20.25 14.22 -0.67
CA ALA A 251 -20.82 15.51 -1.04
C ALA A 251 -21.99 15.29 -2.01
N ARG A 252 -23.23 15.44 -1.50
CA ARG A 252 -24.41 15.78 -2.32
C ARG A 252 -24.58 17.29 -2.27
N ARG A 253 -24.81 17.93 -3.42
CA ARG A 253 -25.35 19.29 -3.47
C ARG A 253 -26.73 19.28 -4.12
N ARG A 254 -27.75 19.78 -3.42
CA ARG A 254 -29.00 20.25 -4.02
C ARG A 254 -28.77 21.68 -4.47
N MET A 255 -29.13 21.98 -5.73
CA MET A 255 -29.19 23.34 -6.25
C MET A 255 -30.31 24.12 -5.56
N GLN A 256 -30.00 25.32 -5.07
CA GLN A 256 -30.71 26.57 -5.32
C GLN A 256 -29.66 27.69 -5.37
#